data_AF-A0A257RHU3-F1
#
_entry.id   AF-A0A257RHU3-F1
#
_cell.length_a   1.000
_cell.length_b   1.000
_cell.length_c   1.000
_cell.angle_alpha   90.00
_cell.angle_beta   90.00
_cell.angle_gamma   90.00
#
_symmetry.space_group_name_H-M   'P 1'
#
loop_
_entity.id
_entity.type
_entity.pdbx_description
1 polymer ?
#
loop_
_entity_poly.entity_id
_entity_poly.type
_entity_poly.pdbx_seq_one_letter_code
_entity_poly.pdbx_strand_id
1 'polypeptide(L)'
;MRRYLSARALVLHLALVAWLAGCAGADWWQVGRAVHGNQLSYLYAIEWPLFAVLGVLGWYALLHMERPDEDELASRRAYEAQMRAAAQAAREAHRTEEDPALAAYNDHLAQLSRQPKRRLFGH
;
A
#
# COMPACT_ATOMS: atom_id res chain seq x y z
N MET A 1 -8.75 -8.16 -30.82
CA MET A 1 -9.95 -8.69 -30.15
C MET A 1 -9.68 -9.71 -29.02
N ARG A 2 -8.56 -10.45 -28.99
CA ARG A 2 -8.27 -11.46 -27.94
C ARG A 2 -7.76 -10.95 -26.57
N ARG A 3 -7.53 -9.63 -26.39
CA ARG A 3 -6.99 -9.08 -25.12
C ARG A 3 -7.98 -9.14 -23.93
N TYR A 4 -9.29 -9.07 -24.19
CA TYR A 4 -10.32 -9.08 -23.13
C TYR A 4 -10.76 -10.48 -22.68
N LEU A 5 -10.36 -11.54 -23.40
CA LEU A 5 -10.71 -12.94 -23.10
C LEU A 5 -9.48 -13.76 -22.64
N SER A 6 -8.41 -13.10 -22.19
CA SER A 6 -7.32 -13.81 -21.53
C SER A 6 -7.81 -14.39 -20.19
N ALA A 7 -7.25 -15.52 -19.74
CA ALA A 7 -7.61 -16.13 -18.45
C ALA A 7 -7.49 -15.12 -17.29
N ARG A 8 -6.50 -14.22 -17.37
CA ARG A 8 -6.30 -13.12 -16.42
C ARG A 8 -7.46 -12.12 -16.45
N ALA A 9 -7.92 -11.72 -17.64
CA ALA A 9 -9.07 -10.85 -17.77
C ALA A 9 -10.31 -11.51 -17.17
N LEU A 10 -10.57 -12.80 -17.45
CA LEU A 10 -11.71 -13.51 -16.88
C LEU A 10 -11.68 -13.54 -15.34
N VAL A 11 -10.52 -13.83 -14.74
CA VAL A 11 -10.34 -13.74 -13.28
C VAL A 11 -10.64 -12.34 -12.76
N LEU A 12 -10.19 -11.30 -13.47
CA LEU A 12 -10.48 -9.92 -13.09
C LEU A 12 -11.98 -9.60 -13.12
N HIS A 13 -12.70 -10.04 -14.16
CA HIS A 13 -14.15 -9.86 -14.22
C HIS A 13 -14.85 -10.58 -13.07
N LEU A 14 -14.47 -11.83 -12.77
CA LEU A 14 -15.03 -12.59 -11.66
C LEU A 14 -14.74 -11.93 -10.31
N ALA A 15 -13.52 -11.43 -10.11
CA ALA A 15 -13.13 -10.70 -8.92
C ALA A 15 -13.96 -9.41 -8.75
N LEU A 16 -14.17 -8.65 -9.85
CA LEU A 16 -15.03 -7.46 -9.82
C LEU A 16 -16.48 -7.82 -9.47
N VAL A 17 -17.04 -8.86 -10.09
CA VAL A 17 -18.42 -9.29 -9.80
C VAL A 17 -18.57 -9.70 -8.34
N ALA A 18 -17.62 -10.46 -7.80
CA ALA A 18 -17.62 -10.85 -6.39
C ALA A 18 -17.51 -9.62 -5.45
N TRP A 19 -16.65 -8.66 -5.80
CA TRP A 19 -16.49 -7.41 -5.06
C TRP A 19 -17.79 -6.59 -5.03
N LEU A 20 -18.39 -6.35 -6.20
CA LEU A 20 -19.64 -5.62 -6.32
C LEU A 20 -20.80 -6.31 -5.60
N ALA A 21 -20.88 -7.64 -5.68
CA ALA A 21 -21.88 -8.41 -4.94
C ALA A 21 -21.68 -8.27 -3.41
N GLY A 22 -20.43 -8.26 -2.94
CA GLY A 22 -20.09 -8.00 -1.54
C GLY A 22 -20.53 -6.61 -1.08
N CYS A 23 -20.20 -5.57 -1.85
CA CYS A 23 -20.61 -4.20 -1.55
C CYS A 23 -22.14 -4.04 -1.58
N ALA A 24 -22.83 -4.61 -2.58
CA ALA A 24 -24.29 -4.53 -2.68
C ALA A 24 -24.99 -5.30 -1.56
N GLY A 25 -24.48 -6.47 -1.17
CA GLY A 25 -25.02 -7.23 -0.05
C GLY A 25 -24.83 -6.52 1.29
N ALA A 26 -23.67 -5.90 1.50
CA ALA A 26 -23.40 -5.10 2.70
C ALA A 26 -24.25 -3.83 2.75
N ASP A 27 -24.41 -3.13 1.62
CA ASP A 27 -25.29 -1.97 1.50
C ASP A 27 -26.74 -2.33 1.82
N TRP A 28 -27.29 -3.37 1.17
CA TRP A 28 -28.64 -3.86 1.43
C TRP A 28 -28.88 -4.18 2.91
N TRP A 29 -27.92 -4.86 3.55
CA TRP A 29 -28.02 -5.20 4.96
C TRP A 29 -27.95 -3.94 5.86
N GLN A 30 -27.08 -2.98 5.55
CA GLN A 30 -26.94 -1.75 6.32
C GLN A 30 -28.14 -0.82 6.15
N VAL A 31 -28.71 -0.70 4.95
CA VAL A 31 -29.96 0.01 4.70
C VAL A 31 -31.09 -0.60 5.51
N GLY A 32 -31.22 -1.94 5.51
CA GLY A 32 -32.20 -2.65 6.33
C GLY A 32 -32.03 -2.35 7.83
N ARG A 33 -30.78 -2.25 8.32
CA ARG A 33 -30.46 -1.90 9.70
C ARG A 33 -30.70 -0.41 10.01
N ALA A 34 -30.47 0.48 9.06
CA ALA A 34 -30.67 1.92 9.20
C ALA A 34 -32.15 2.27 9.37
N VAL A 35 -33.03 1.60 8.60
CA VAL A 35 -34.50 1.77 8.69
C VAL A 35 -35.03 1.35 10.06
N HIS A 36 -34.35 0.44 10.76
CA HIS A 36 -34.69 0.04 12.13
C HIS A 36 -34.15 0.98 13.23
N GLY A 37 -33.64 2.17 12.88
CA GLY A 37 -33.37 3.27 13.83
C GLY A 37 -31.90 3.53 14.17
N ASN A 38 -30.95 2.83 13.55
CA ASN A 38 -29.52 3.07 13.80
C ASN A 38 -28.94 4.15 12.87
N GLN A 39 -28.82 5.38 13.35
CA GLN A 39 -28.33 6.53 12.57
C GLN A 39 -26.91 6.33 11.99
N LEU A 40 -26.05 5.56 12.67
CA LEU A 40 -24.70 5.24 12.18
C LEU A 40 -24.72 4.38 10.90
N SER A 41 -25.77 3.59 10.67
CA SER A 41 -25.87 2.72 9.49
C SER A 41 -26.09 3.49 8.19
N TYR A 42 -26.53 4.76 8.24
CA TYR A 42 -26.65 5.60 7.03
C TYR A 42 -25.30 5.93 6.40
N LEU A 43 -24.27 6.20 7.22
CA LEU A 43 -22.94 6.50 6.70
C LEU A 43 -22.35 5.28 5.98
N TYR A 44 -22.50 4.10 6.58
CA TYR A 44 -22.06 2.84 5.98
C TYR A 44 -22.81 2.52 4.69
N ALA A 45 -24.11 2.79 4.61
CA ALA A 45 -24.88 2.62 3.37
C ALA A 45 -24.37 3.51 2.22
N ILE A 46 -23.70 4.63 2.50
CA ILE A 46 -23.07 5.46 1.46
C ILE A 46 -21.64 5.01 1.18
N GLU A 47 -20.93 4.51 2.20
CA GLU A 47 -19.56 4.01 2.10
C GLU A 47 -19.44 2.78 1.20
N TRP A 48 -20.38 1.83 1.27
CA TRP A 48 -20.34 0.62 0.43
C TRP A 48 -20.43 0.92 -1.09
N PRO A 49 -21.32 1.80 -1.56
CA PRO A 49 -21.30 2.30 -2.94
C PRO A 49 -19.97 2.99 -3.34
N LEU A 50 -19.36 3.77 -2.45
CA LEU A 50 -18.05 4.38 -2.71
C LEU A 50 -16.98 3.31 -2.93
N PHE A 51 -16.93 2.27 -2.09
CA PHE A 51 -16.03 1.13 -2.29
C PHE A 51 -16.34 0.32 -3.55
N ALA A 52 -17.60 0.21 -3.95
CA ALA A 52 -17.98 -0.41 -5.22
C ALA A 52 -17.37 0.36 -6.40
N VAL A 53 -17.47 1.69 -6.40
CA VAL A 53 -16.87 2.55 -7.44
C VAL A 53 -15.35 2.42 -7.44
N LEU A 54 -14.69 2.46 -6.28
CA LEU A 54 -13.25 2.25 -6.18
C LEU A 54 -12.83 0.88 -6.72
N GLY A 55 -13.61 -0.17 -6.48
CA GLY A 55 -13.39 -1.51 -7.03
C GLY A 55 -13.46 -1.53 -8.55
N VAL A 56 -14.42 -0.82 -9.16
CA VAL A 56 -14.53 -0.68 -10.62
C VAL A 56 -13.32 0.08 -11.19
N LEU A 57 -12.89 1.17 -10.55
CA LEU A 57 -11.71 1.92 -10.96
C LEU A 57 -10.43 1.06 -10.87
N GLY A 58 -10.29 0.28 -9.80
CA GLY A 58 -9.19 -0.68 -9.64
C GLY A 58 -9.20 -1.78 -10.70
N TRP A 59 -10.36 -2.37 -10.98
CA TRP A 59 -10.52 -3.35 -12.06
C TRP A 59 -10.17 -2.75 -13.42
N TYR A 60 -10.64 -1.53 -13.71
CA TYR A 60 -10.34 -0.81 -14.94
C TYR A 60 -8.84 -0.56 -15.05
N ALA A 61 -8.20 -0.07 -13.97
CA ALA A 61 -6.76 0.13 -13.92
C ALA A 61 -6.01 -1.19 -14.16
N LEU A 62 -6.34 -2.28 -13.47
CA LEU A 62 -5.63 -3.56 -13.64
C LEU A 62 -5.84 -4.23 -15.02
N LEU A 63 -6.96 -3.93 -15.70
CA LEU A 63 -7.21 -4.35 -17.07
C LEU A 63 -6.40 -3.55 -18.09
N HIS A 64 -6.24 -2.24 -17.86
CA HIS A 64 -5.57 -1.32 -18.78
C HIS A 64 -4.08 -1.13 -18.46
N MET A 65 -3.63 -1.46 -17.26
CA MET A 65 -2.22 -1.60 -16.93
C MET A 65 -1.70 -2.86 -17.63
N GLU A 66 -1.09 -2.63 -18.79
CA GLU A 66 -0.20 -3.61 -19.41
C GLU A 66 0.92 -3.93 -18.42
N ARG A 67 1.42 -5.17 -18.47
CA ARG A 67 2.54 -5.60 -17.63
C ARG A 67 3.67 -4.57 -17.84
N PRO A 68 4.19 -3.91 -16.79
CA PRO A 68 5.29 -2.97 -16.98
C PRO A 68 6.38 -3.71 -17.75
N ASP A 69 6.85 -3.10 -18.83
CA ASP A 69 7.85 -3.72 -19.68
C ASP A 69 9.08 -4.06 -18.84
N GLU A 70 9.87 -5.06 -19.26
CA GLU A 70 11.07 -5.43 -18.51
C GLU A 70 12.00 -4.22 -18.35
N ASP A 71 11.99 -3.32 -19.34
CA ASP A 71 12.68 -2.03 -19.35
C ASP A 71 12.13 -1.03 -18.32
N GLU A 72 10.82 -1.02 -18.05
CA GLU A 72 10.21 -0.16 -17.03
C GLU A 72 10.53 -0.69 -15.62
N LEU A 73 10.52 -2.01 -15.43
CA LEU A 73 10.96 -2.66 -14.20
C LEU A 73 12.46 -2.48 -13.96
N ALA A 74 13.28 -2.53 -15.02
CA ALA A 74 14.70 -2.23 -14.95
C ALA A 74 14.94 -0.76 -14.59
N SER A 75 14.19 0.17 -15.19
CA SER A 75 14.26 1.61 -14.89
C SER A 75 13.87 1.92 -13.44
N ARG A 76 12.81 1.29 -12.91
CA ARG A 76 12.42 1.42 -11.50
C ARG A 76 13.51 0.90 -10.56
N ARG A 77 14.09 -0.27 -10.85
CA ARG A 77 15.21 -0.83 -10.08
C ARG A 77 16.45 0.06 -10.13
N ALA A 78 16.78 0.61 -11.30
CA ALA A 78 17.89 1.53 -11.47
C ALA A 78 17.68 2.84 -10.69
N TYR A 79 16.46 3.39 -10.72
CA TYR A 79 16.10 4.56 -9.94
C TYR A 79 16.20 4.30 -8.43
N GLU A 80 15.67 3.17 -7.94
CA GLU A 80 15.82 2.79 -6.54
C GLU A 80 17.30 2.61 -6.13
N ALA A 81 18.11 1.98 -6.98
CA ALA A 81 19.54 1.81 -6.73
C ALA A 81 20.26 3.18 -6.69
N GLN A 82 19.93 4.08 -7.61
CA GLN A 82 20.46 5.44 -7.64
C GLN A 82 20.07 6.21 -6.37
N MET A 83 18.81 6.12 -5.94
CA MET A 83 18.35 6.78 -4.72
C MET A 83 19.04 6.23 -3.46
N ARG A 84 19.25 4.91 -3.39
CA ARG A 84 20.00 4.29 -2.28
C ARG A 84 21.45 4.75 -2.28
N ALA A 85 22.10 4.79 -3.45
CA ALA A 85 23.47 5.27 -3.59
C ALA A 85 23.60 6.75 -3.22
N ALA A 86 22.66 7.60 -3.66
CA ALA A 86 22.61 9.01 -3.30
C ALA A 86 22.42 9.22 -1.79
N ALA A 87 21.54 8.43 -1.16
CA ALA A 87 21.35 8.47 0.29
C ALA A 87 22.58 8.00 1.08
N GLN A 88 23.33 7.02 0.56
CA GLN A 88 24.60 6.58 1.14
C GLN A 88 25.69 7.64 1.01
N ALA A 89 25.86 8.20 -0.18
CA ALA A 89 26.83 9.28 -0.44
C ALA A 89 26.57 10.52 0.43
N ALA A 90 25.29 10.91 0.59
CA ALA A 90 24.93 12.00 1.48
C ALA A 90 25.30 11.71 2.95
N ARG A 91 25.10 10.47 3.43
CA ARG A 91 25.50 10.06 4.79
C ARG A 91 27.02 10.07 4.97
N GLU A 92 27.78 9.67 3.96
CA GLU A 92 29.24 9.67 4.00
C GLU A 92 29.82 11.09 3.96
N ALA A 93 29.21 11.98 3.17
CA ALA A 93 29.56 13.39 3.14
C ALA A 93 29.34 14.03 4.52
N HIS A 94 28.16 13.81 5.12
CA HIS A 94 27.87 14.30 6.48
C HIS A 94 28.85 13.74 7.52
N ARG A 95 29.17 12.44 7.50
CA ARG A 95 30.17 11.86 8.41
C ARG A 95 31.55 12.51 8.29
N THR A 96 31.94 12.96 7.10
CA THR A 96 33.25 13.57 6.85
C THR A 96 33.33 14.99 7.39
N GLU A 97 32.21 15.72 7.40
CA GLU A 97 32.11 17.09 7.94
C GLU A 97 31.80 17.13 9.46
N GLU A 98 31.43 16.00 10.06
CA GLU A 98 31.05 15.91 11.48
C GLU A 98 32.24 16.16 12.43
N ASP A 99 31.99 16.97 13.48
CA ASP A 99 32.93 17.17 14.60
C ASP A 99 33.24 15.83 15.30
N PRO A 100 34.50 15.54 15.69
CA PRO A 100 34.86 14.34 16.43
C PRO A 100 33.97 14.04 17.66
N ALA A 101 33.44 15.07 18.35
CA ALA A 101 32.50 14.89 19.45
C ALA A 101 31.14 14.33 18.98
N LEU A 102 30.64 14.79 17.84
CA LEU A 102 29.38 14.33 17.23
C LEU A 102 29.51 12.90 16.70
N ALA A 103 30.66 12.57 16.11
CA ALA A 103 30.98 11.23 15.63
C ALA A 103 30.95 10.19 16.77
N ALA A 104 31.60 10.50 17.91
CA ALA A 104 31.60 9.64 19.09
C ALA A 104 30.18 9.44 19.67
N TYR A 105 29.33 10.47 19.60
CA TYR A 105 27.93 10.38 20.03
C TYR A 105 27.10 9.50 19.09
N ASN A 106 27.26 9.66 17.77
CA ASN A 106 26.59 8.85 16.76
C ASN A 106 26.99 7.36 16.85
N ASP A 107 28.26 7.07 17.14
CA ASP A 107 28.75 5.70 17.39
C ASP A 107 28.12 5.09 18.65
N HIS A 108 27.99 5.89 19.70
CA HIS A 108 27.29 5.46 20.92
C HIS A 108 25.80 5.20 20.67
N LEU A 109 25.11 6.05 19.90
CA LEU A 109 23.72 5.80 19.47
C LEU A 109 23.60 4.54 18.61
N ALA A 110 24.54 4.30 17.70
CA ALA A 110 24.58 3.10 16.87
C ALA A 110 24.76 1.84 17.74
N GLN A 111 25.62 1.90 18.76
CA GLN A 111 25.78 0.82 19.74
C GLN A 111 24.48 0.55 20.51
N LEU A 112 23.80 1.60 20.98
CA LEU A 112 22.50 1.47 21.66
C LEU A 112 21.41 0.87 20.76
N SER A 113 21.39 1.23 19.46
CA SER A 113 20.40 0.71 18.51
C SER A 113 20.51 -0.80 18.27
N ARG A 114 21.73 -1.35 18.41
CA ARG A 114 22.02 -2.78 18.27
C ARG A 114 21.75 -3.56 19.56
N GLN A 115 21.55 -2.88 20.69
CA GLN A 115 21.16 -3.56 21.91
C GLN A 115 19.71 -4.04 21.77
N PRO A 116 19.43 -5.30 22.12
CA PRO A 116 18.06 -5.80 22.12
C PRO A 116 17.25 -4.96 23.11
N LYS A 117 16.11 -4.41 22.67
CA LYS A 117 15.18 -3.71 23.56
C LYS A 117 14.86 -4.65 24.72
N ARG A 118 15.30 -4.31 25.93
CA ARG A 118 14.88 -5.03 27.14
C ARG A 118 13.36 -5.07 27.12
N ARG A 119 12.79 -6.27 27.02
CA ARG A 119 11.36 -6.49 27.17
C ARG A 119 11.01 -6.04 28.58
N LEU A 120 10.53 -4.80 28.72
CA LEU A 120 9.81 -4.37 29.90
C LEU A 120 8.45 -5.06 29.84
N PHE A 121 8.13 -5.78 30.92
CA PHE A 121 6.94 -6.59 31.17
C PHE A 121 7.01 -8.06 30.73
N GLY A 122 7.50 -8.87 31.67
CA GLY A 122 6.80 -10.10 32.02
C GLY A 122 5.59 -9.75 32.89
N HIS A 123 4.43 -10.27 32.48
CA HIS A 123 3.33 -10.65 33.35
C HIS A 123 3.01 -12.10 33.00
#